data_AF-A0A1F8LTT8-F1
#
_entry.id   AF-A0A1F8LTT8-F1
#
_cell.length_a   1.000
_cell.length_b   1.000
_cell.length_c   1.000
_cell.angle_alpha   90.00
_cell.angle_beta   90.00
_cell.angle_gamma   90.00
#
_symmetry.space_group_name_H-M   'P 1'
#
loop_
_entity.id
_entity.type
_entity.pdbx_description
1 polymer ?
#
loop_
_entity_poly.entity_id
_entity_poly.type
_entity_poly.pdbx_seq_one_letter_code
_entity_poly.pdbx_strand_id
1 'polypeptide(L)'
;MPNYQTKAQRKDRYEKLARAEGDQCIVCKIEKGKRTGPPRKKLIIEHADNDKKNWAWGNIHLACYSCNKKMESWPVHAKIQKLQAYADQLERQRQREGLPTRGSVFKEETEYQGASTEIQLNKIYHTSWLKYVISRVKGEGAVEKKILILAAAKKAGCSKQTSTNYLEVETSDAPNSILREMVDDDGNKVIIFRENS
;
A
#
# COMPACT_ATOMS: atom_id res chain seq x y z
N MET A 1 -19.20 5.52 6.30
CA MET A 1 -19.55 4.22 5.66
C MET A 1 -18.83 3.10 6.40
N PRO A 2 -19.48 1.97 6.77
CA PRO A 2 -18.79 0.89 7.44
C PRO A 2 -17.85 0.19 6.45
N ASN A 3 -16.54 0.39 6.62
CA ASN A 3 -15.46 -0.13 5.76
C ASN A 3 -15.27 -1.64 5.97
N TYR A 4 -16.19 -2.47 5.47
CA TYR A 4 -15.95 -3.90 5.41
C TYR A 4 -14.85 -4.20 4.38
N GLN A 5 -13.69 -4.61 4.86
CA GLN A 5 -12.57 -5.03 4.01
C GLN A 5 -12.92 -6.35 3.29
N THR A 6 -12.67 -6.40 1.98
CA THR A 6 -12.75 -7.63 1.19
C THR A 6 -11.66 -8.63 1.61
N LYS A 7 -11.81 -9.91 1.22
CA LYS A 7 -10.80 -10.95 1.53
C LYS A 7 -9.41 -10.58 1.03
N ALA A 8 -9.32 -10.01 -0.18
CA ALA A 8 -8.06 -9.56 -0.76
C ALA A 8 -7.43 -8.42 0.04
N GLN A 9 -8.23 -7.43 0.46
CA GLN A 9 -7.75 -6.32 1.27
C GLN A 9 -7.26 -6.78 2.65
N ARG A 10 -7.97 -7.72 3.30
CA ARG A 10 -7.51 -8.30 4.57
C ARG A 10 -6.17 -9.05 4.43
N LYS A 11 -5.99 -9.76 3.32
CA LYS A 11 -4.73 -10.47 3.02
C LYS A 11 -3.58 -9.48 2.81
N ASP A 12 -3.77 -8.45 1.99
CA ASP A 12 -2.78 -7.39 1.77
C ASP A 12 -2.38 -6.72 3.09
N ARG A 13 -3.36 -6.36 3.92
CA ARG A 13 -3.09 -5.77 5.24
C ARG A 13 -2.30 -6.68 6.16
N TYR A 14 -2.64 -7.97 6.18
CA TYR A 14 -1.88 -8.95 6.95
C TYR A 14 -0.41 -9.00 6.49
N GLU A 15 -0.17 -9.06 5.18
CA GLU A 15 1.19 -9.14 4.62
C GLU A 15 2.02 -7.90 4.95
N LYS A 16 1.41 -6.71 4.88
CA LYS A 16 2.07 -5.45 5.27
C LYS A 16 2.38 -5.40 6.76
N LEU A 17 1.42 -5.78 7.61
CA LEU A 17 1.65 -5.89 9.06
C LEU A 17 2.76 -6.90 9.38
N ALA A 18 2.77 -8.07 8.72
CA ALA A 18 3.80 -9.08 8.91
C ALA A 18 5.18 -8.55 8.52
N ARG A 19 5.28 -7.77 7.45
CA ARG A 19 6.54 -7.11 7.05
C ARG A 19 6.98 -6.07 8.08
N ALA A 20 6.05 -5.24 8.56
CA ALA A 20 6.34 -4.14 9.48
C ALA A 20 6.62 -4.60 10.92
N GLU A 21 5.97 -5.67 11.38
CA GLU A 21 6.06 -6.20 12.75
C GLU A 21 6.93 -7.46 12.83
N GLY A 22 7.48 -7.91 11.71
CA GLY A 22 8.38 -9.06 11.64
C GLY A 22 7.69 -10.43 11.78
N ASP A 23 6.38 -10.51 11.51
CA ASP A 23 5.56 -11.72 11.63
C ASP A 23 5.59 -12.30 13.06
N GLN A 24 5.38 -11.40 14.04
CA GLN A 24 5.41 -11.67 15.47
C GLN A 24 4.14 -11.17 16.15
N CYS A 25 3.84 -11.74 17.31
CA CYS A 25 2.79 -11.18 18.15
C CYS A 25 3.30 -9.89 18.82
N ILE A 26 2.49 -8.84 18.78
CA ILE A 26 2.78 -7.55 19.40
C ILE A 26 2.98 -7.63 20.92
N VAL A 27 2.30 -8.56 21.60
CA VAL A 27 2.35 -8.73 23.06
C VAL A 27 3.46 -9.69 23.48
N CYS A 28 3.47 -10.88 22.88
CA CYS A 28 4.39 -11.95 23.25
C CYS A 28 5.59 -11.93 22.27
N LYS A 29 6.64 -11.16 22.64
CA LYS A 29 7.83 -10.79 21.82
C LYS A 29 8.95 -11.83 21.86
N ILE A 30 9.96 -11.69 21.00
CA ILE A 30 11.26 -12.38 21.15
C ILE A 30 12.02 -11.76 22.34
N GLU A 31 12.35 -12.58 23.33
CA GLU A 31 13.19 -12.19 24.46
C GLU A 31 14.56 -12.85 24.30
N LYS A 32 15.65 -12.08 24.35
CA LYS A 32 17.05 -12.58 24.29
C LYS A 32 17.30 -13.55 23.12
N GLY A 33 16.79 -13.20 21.93
CA GLY A 33 16.96 -14.02 20.71
C GLY A 33 16.11 -15.29 20.66
N LYS A 34 15.21 -15.54 21.62
CA LYS A 34 14.28 -16.69 21.60
C LYS A 34 12.84 -16.24 21.44
N ARG A 35 12.14 -16.83 20.45
CA ARG A 35 10.71 -16.63 20.21
C ARG A 35 9.91 -17.31 21.32
N THR A 36 9.37 -16.53 22.26
CA THR A 36 8.39 -17.00 23.24
C THR A 36 6.97 -16.82 22.68
N GLY A 37 6.67 -17.52 21.59
CA GLY A 37 5.35 -17.40 20.96
C GLY A 37 5.07 -18.44 19.88
N PRO A 38 3.79 -18.71 19.58
CA PRO A 38 3.40 -19.76 18.64
C PRO A 38 3.97 -19.49 17.22
N PRO A 39 4.16 -20.55 16.41
CA PRO A 39 4.73 -20.44 15.07
C PRO A 39 3.97 -19.47 14.15
N ARG A 40 4.65 -18.98 13.09
CA ARG A 40 4.17 -18.02 12.07
C ARG A 40 2.75 -18.28 11.53
N LYS A 41 2.27 -19.52 11.56
CA LYS A 41 1.00 -19.96 10.96
C LYS A 41 -0.28 -19.64 11.76
N LYS A 42 -0.20 -18.93 12.89
CA LYS A 42 -1.36 -18.71 13.80
C LYS A 42 -1.58 -17.27 14.27
N LEU A 43 -0.97 -16.28 13.61
CA LEU A 43 -1.23 -14.87 13.95
C LEU A 43 -2.51 -14.38 13.27
N ILE A 44 -3.18 -13.44 13.94
CA ILE A 44 -4.41 -12.78 13.50
C ILE A 44 -4.27 -11.27 13.67
N ILE A 45 -5.09 -10.51 12.95
CA ILE A 45 -5.14 -9.06 13.07
C ILE A 45 -6.03 -8.69 14.27
N GLU A 46 -5.41 -8.06 15.26
CA GLU A 46 -6.05 -7.52 16.44
C GLU A 46 -6.39 -6.04 16.25
N HIS A 47 -7.54 -5.61 16.78
CA HIS A 47 -7.98 -4.21 16.81
C HIS A 47 -7.87 -3.70 18.26
N ALA A 48 -7.06 -2.66 18.48
CA ALA A 48 -6.75 -2.15 19.81
C ALA A 48 -8.00 -1.60 20.52
N ASP A 49 -8.92 -0.99 19.76
CA ASP A 49 -10.18 -0.43 20.23
C ASP A 49 -11.35 -1.43 20.36
N ASN A 50 -11.13 -2.71 20.04
CA ASN A 50 -12.15 -3.76 19.89
C ASN A 50 -13.20 -3.51 18.77
N ASP A 51 -13.07 -2.44 17.98
CA ASP A 51 -13.90 -2.23 16.80
C ASP A 51 -13.29 -2.93 15.58
N LYS A 52 -13.88 -4.05 15.19
CA LYS A 52 -13.47 -4.86 14.01
C LYS A 52 -13.63 -4.12 12.66
N LYS A 53 -14.17 -2.90 12.68
CA LYS A 53 -14.30 -2.02 11.50
C LYS A 53 -13.24 -0.92 11.48
N ASN A 54 -12.50 -0.70 12.57
CA ASN A 54 -11.45 0.31 12.62
C ASN A 54 -10.11 -0.23 12.09
N TRP A 55 -9.96 -0.20 10.77
CA TRP A 55 -8.76 -0.65 10.07
C TRP A 55 -7.66 0.44 9.97
N ALA A 56 -7.70 1.47 10.82
CA ALA A 56 -6.61 2.44 10.90
C ALA A 56 -5.31 1.72 11.24
N TRP A 57 -4.21 2.07 10.54
CA TRP A 57 -2.93 1.36 10.73
C TRP A 57 -2.50 1.39 12.19
N GLY A 58 -2.59 2.53 12.87
CA GLY A 58 -2.27 2.65 14.30
C GLY A 58 -3.17 1.86 15.25
N ASN A 59 -4.33 1.36 14.79
CA ASN A 59 -5.24 0.57 15.60
C ASN A 59 -5.02 -0.95 15.46
N ILE A 60 -4.35 -1.39 14.39
CA ILE A 60 -4.22 -2.81 14.06
C ILE A 60 -2.80 -3.36 14.24
N HIS A 61 -2.74 -4.57 14.80
CA HIS A 61 -1.51 -5.28 15.15
C HIS A 61 -1.64 -6.78 14.91
N LEU A 62 -0.52 -7.48 14.72
CA LEU A 62 -0.50 -8.94 14.74
C LEU A 62 -0.50 -9.45 16.18
N ALA A 63 -1.43 -10.36 16.46
CA ALA A 63 -1.49 -11.06 17.74
C ALA A 63 -1.62 -12.57 17.52
N CYS A 64 -1.06 -13.36 18.43
CA CYS A 64 -1.41 -14.78 18.47
C CYS A 64 -2.78 -14.97 19.11
N TYR A 65 -3.44 -16.09 18.82
CA TYR A 65 -4.77 -16.39 19.35
C TYR A 65 -4.85 -16.30 20.89
N SER A 66 -3.82 -16.75 21.61
CA SER A 66 -3.81 -16.70 23.08
C SER A 66 -3.67 -15.28 23.63
N CYS A 67 -2.78 -14.46 23.05
CA CYS A 67 -2.61 -13.07 23.47
C CYS A 67 -3.86 -12.26 23.06
N ASN A 68 -4.47 -12.52 21.89
CA ASN A 68 -5.74 -11.90 21.46
C ASN A 68 -6.90 -12.24 22.42
N LYS A 69 -7.14 -13.51 22.73
CA LYS A 69 -8.20 -13.93 23.67
C LYS A 69 -8.03 -13.30 25.06
N LYS A 70 -6.80 -13.13 25.53
CA LYS A 70 -6.52 -12.42 26.79
C LYS A 70 -6.81 -10.92 26.71
N MET A 71 -6.61 -10.30 25.56
CA MET A 71 -6.85 -8.88 25.35
C MET A 71 -8.33 -8.54 25.20
N GLU A 72 -9.21 -9.50 24.85
CA GLU A 72 -10.66 -9.28 24.80
C GLU A 72 -11.24 -8.85 26.16
N SER A 73 -10.63 -9.29 27.26
CA SER A 73 -11.08 -8.93 28.62
C SER A 73 -10.44 -7.64 29.15
N TRP A 74 -9.57 -6.98 28.38
CA TRP A 74 -8.93 -5.74 28.82
C TRP A 74 -9.85 -4.54 28.60
N PRO A 75 -9.87 -3.55 29.51
CA PRO A 75 -10.50 -2.27 29.24
C PRO A 75 -9.89 -1.64 27.98
N VAL A 76 -10.73 -1.17 27.06
CA VAL A 76 -10.33 -0.67 25.73
C VAL A 76 -9.20 0.36 25.82
N HIS A 77 -9.34 1.36 26.69
CA HIS A 77 -8.32 2.39 26.88
C HIS A 77 -6.97 1.83 27.33
N ALA A 78 -6.97 0.88 28.29
CA ALA A 78 -5.76 0.23 28.76
C ALA A 78 -5.11 -0.65 27.68
N LYS A 79 -5.93 -1.31 26.85
CA LYS A 79 -5.47 -2.09 25.70
C LYS A 79 -4.78 -1.21 24.67
N ILE A 80 -5.38 -0.09 24.29
CA ILE A 80 -4.80 0.89 23.35
C ILE A 80 -3.43 1.37 23.85
N GLN A 81 -3.35 1.85 25.09
CA GLN A 81 -2.09 2.34 25.65
C GLN A 81 -0.99 1.27 25.65
N LYS A 82 -1.34 0.05 26.05
CA LYS A 82 -0.37 -1.06 26.15
C LYS A 82 0.10 -1.54 24.78
N LEU A 83 -0.79 -1.62 23.80
CA LEU A 83 -0.43 -1.98 22.43
C LEU A 83 0.42 -0.90 21.76
N GLN A 84 0.12 0.38 22.01
CA GLN A 84 0.95 1.48 21.52
C GLN A 84 2.38 1.40 22.09
N ALA A 85 2.52 1.20 23.40
CA ALA A 85 3.84 1.05 24.03
C ALA A 85 4.64 -0.15 23.46
N TYR A 86 3.94 -1.25 23.16
CA TYR A 86 4.56 -2.39 22.51
C TYR A 86 4.97 -2.12 21.07
N ALA A 87 4.15 -1.41 20.31
CA ALA A 87 4.45 -1.00 18.94
C ALA A 87 5.67 -0.08 18.91
N ASP A 88 5.75 0.92 19.79
CA ASP A 88 6.90 1.83 19.87
C ASP A 88 8.20 1.11 20.21
N GLN A 89 8.15 0.13 21.12
CA GLN A 89 9.31 -0.68 21.43
C GLN A 89 9.73 -1.56 20.25
N LEU A 90 8.77 -2.15 19.52
CA LEU A 90 9.07 -2.96 18.34
C LEU A 90 9.65 -2.10 17.21
N GLU A 91 9.10 -0.92 16.99
CA GLU A 91 9.61 0.07 16.02
C GLU A 91 11.08 0.40 16.31
N ARG A 92 11.42 0.74 17.56
CA ARG A 92 12.79 1.02 17.98
C ARG A 92 13.72 -0.18 17.79
N GLN A 93 13.26 -1.39 18.11
CA GLN A 93 14.08 -2.60 17.92
C GLN A 93 14.38 -2.82 16.44
N ARG A 94 13.36 -2.75 15.58
CA ARG A 94 13.52 -2.97 14.15
C ARG A 94 14.41 -1.91 13.50
N GLN A 95 14.27 -0.65 13.94
CA GLN A 95 15.15 0.43 13.49
C GLN A 95 16.63 0.16 13.86
N ARG A 96 16.91 -0.33 15.07
CA ARG A 96 18.28 -0.72 15.48
C ARG A 96 18.84 -1.88 14.66
N GLU A 97 17.97 -2.80 14.25
CA GLU A 97 18.33 -3.98 13.44
C GLU A 97 18.34 -3.68 11.93
N GLY A 98 18.06 -2.44 11.50
CA GLY A 98 17.98 -2.08 10.08
C GLY A 98 16.82 -2.77 9.33
N LEU A 99 15.79 -3.21 10.04
CA LEU A 99 14.64 -3.92 9.49
C LEU A 99 13.48 -2.97 9.13
N PRO A 100 12.61 -3.33 8.16
CA PRO A 100 11.46 -2.52 7.77
C PRO A 100 10.56 -2.20 8.96
N THR A 101 10.37 -0.92 9.26
CA THR A 101 9.55 -0.45 10.39
C THR A 101 8.13 -0.10 9.93
N ARG A 102 7.18 0.08 10.87
CA ARG A 102 5.82 0.52 10.55
C ARG A 102 5.83 1.86 9.84
N GLY A 103 6.67 2.81 10.29
CA GLY A 103 6.88 4.08 9.61
C GLY A 103 7.29 3.89 8.15
N SER A 104 8.28 3.02 7.87
CA SER A 104 8.76 2.79 6.49
C SER A 104 7.76 2.04 5.60
N VAL A 105 7.03 1.06 6.15
CA VAL A 105 6.12 0.21 5.38
C VAL A 105 4.79 0.92 5.10
N PHE A 106 4.33 1.77 6.03
CA PHE A 106 3.06 2.47 5.90
C PHE A 106 3.19 3.89 5.39
N LYS A 107 4.41 4.44 5.23
CA LYS A 107 4.66 5.83 4.83
C LYS A 107 3.77 6.29 3.69
N GLU A 108 3.78 5.56 2.58
CA GLU A 108 2.99 5.84 1.36
C GLU A 108 1.47 5.75 1.55
N GLU A 109 1.00 5.11 2.62
CA GLU A 109 -0.41 4.83 2.90
C GLU A 109 -0.96 5.77 3.98
N THR A 110 -0.14 6.17 4.96
CA THR A 110 -0.41 7.27 5.90
C THR A 110 -0.41 8.63 5.22
N GLU A 111 0.54 8.89 4.31
CA GLU A 111 0.55 10.10 3.47
C GLU A 111 -0.69 10.14 2.55
N TYR A 112 -1.16 8.97 2.11
CA TYR A 112 -2.36 8.83 1.27
C TYR A 112 -3.67 9.06 2.03
N GLN A 113 -3.85 8.51 3.24
CA GLN A 113 -5.08 8.72 4.03
C GLN A 113 -5.22 10.14 4.57
N GLY A 114 -4.11 10.87 4.79
CA GLY A 114 -4.12 12.28 5.15
C GLY A 114 -4.22 13.25 3.96
N ALA A 115 -4.11 12.75 2.73
CA ALA A 115 -4.20 13.57 1.53
C ALA A 115 -5.64 13.90 1.16
N SER A 116 -5.83 14.98 0.40
CA SER A 116 -7.14 15.38 -0.09
C SER A 116 -7.82 14.23 -0.86
N THR A 117 -9.16 14.20 -0.86
CA THR A 117 -9.96 13.21 -1.62
C THR A 117 -9.49 13.10 -3.08
N GLU A 118 -9.04 14.21 -3.66
CA GLU A 118 -8.48 14.26 -5.01
C GLU A 118 -7.16 13.49 -5.16
N ILE A 119 -6.23 13.63 -4.22
CA ILE A 119 -4.98 12.84 -4.20
C ILE A 119 -5.29 11.35 -3.97
N GLN A 120 -6.30 11.06 -3.15
CA GLN A 120 -6.71 9.68 -2.91
C GLN A 120 -7.26 9.02 -4.19
N LEU A 121 -8.22 9.68 -4.83
CA LEU A 121 -8.77 9.23 -6.11
C LEU A 121 -7.69 9.13 -7.18
N ASN A 122 -6.73 10.06 -7.19
CA ASN A 122 -5.64 10.04 -8.17
C ASN A 122 -4.78 8.78 -8.06
N LYS A 123 -4.40 8.31 -6.86
CA LYS A 123 -3.61 7.07 -6.72
C LYS A 123 -4.39 5.83 -7.18
N ILE A 124 -5.70 5.78 -6.87
CA ILE A 124 -6.58 4.66 -7.26
C ILE A 124 -6.67 4.58 -8.78
N TYR A 125 -7.01 5.70 -9.42
CA TYR A 125 -7.16 5.75 -10.87
C TYR A 125 -5.82 5.58 -11.57
N HIS A 126 -4.75 6.21 -11.08
CA HIS A 126 -3.41 6.10 -11.66
C HIS A 126 -2.92 4.66 -11.72
N THR A 127 -3.14 3.86 -10.68
CA THR A 127 -2.67 2.46 -10.67
C THR A 127 -3.37 1.62 -11.75
N SER A 128 -4.70 1.75 -11.88
CA SER A 128 -5.48 1.05 -12.91
C SER A 128 -5.11 1.54 -14.32
N TRP A 129 -4.95 2.87 -14.44
CA TRP A 129 -4.55 3.56 -15.65
C TRP A 129 -3.18 3.10 -16.15
N LEU A 130 -2.16 3.12 -15.28
CA LEU A 130 -0.78 2.81 -15.63
C LEU A 130 -0.63 1.34 -16.06
N LYS A 131 -1.31 0.41 -15.37
CA LYS A 131 -1.34 -1.01 -15.77
C LYS A 131 -1.88 -1.19 -17.18
N TYR A 132 -2.95 -0.47 -17.51
CA TYR A 132 -3.53 -0.53 -18.85
C TYR A 132 -2.58 0.04 -19.91
N VAL A 133 -2.01 1.22 -19.64
CA VAL A 133 -1.09 1.89 -20.57
C VAL A 133 0.14 1.04 -20.83
N ILE A 134 0.79 0.52 -19.78
CA ILE A 134 1.93 -0.39 -19.90
C ILE A 134 1.57 -1.61 -20.74
N SER A 135 0.44 -2.27 -20.44
CA SER A 135 0.02 -3.46 -21.19
C SER A 135 -0.21 -3.17 -22.66
N ARG A 136 -0.77 -2.00 -22.97
CA ARG A 136 -1.12 -1.63 -24.33
C ARG A 136 0.11 -1.24 -25.15
N VAL A 137 0.98 -0.39 -24.60
CA VAL A 137 2.22 0.00 -25.27
C VAL A 137 3.16 -1.20 -25.43
N LYS A 138 3.16 -2.18 -24.50
CA LYS A 138 3.97 -3.40 -24.66
C LYS A 138 3.46 -4.30 -25.77
N GLY A 139 2.14 -4.35 -25.95
CA GLY A 139 1.51 -5.20 -26.96
C GLY A 139 1.58 -4.61 -28.37
N GLU A 140 1.45 -3.29 -28.50
CA GLU A 140 1.39 -2.59 -29.79
C GLU A 140 2.74 -1.97 -30.19
N GLY A 141 3.70 -1.88 -29.26
CA GLY A 141 5.02 -1.24 -29.47
C GLY A 141 4.95 0.28 -29.41
N ALA A 142 4.11 0.87 -30.28
CA ALA A 142 3.84 2.31 -30.35
C ALA A 142 2.33 2.56 -30.44
N VAL A 143 1.83 3.51 -29.63
CA VAL A 143 0.40 3.81 -29.57
C VAL A 143 0.18 5.30 -29.70
N GLU A 144 -0.73 5.73 -30.58
CA GLU A 144 -1.08 7.14 -30.74
C GLU A 144 -1.56 7.74 -29.41
N LYS A 145 -0.96 8.87 -29.02
CA LYS A 145 -1.19 9.55 -27.74
C LYS A 145 -2.68 9.85 -27.51
N LYS A 146 -3.38 10.34 -28.54
CA LYS A 146 -4.81 10.70 -28.43
C LYS A 146 -5.67 9.47 -28.14
N ILE A 147 -5.42 8.36 -28.84
CA ILE A 147 -6.13 7.09 -28.66
C ILE A 147 -5.84 6.53 -27.27
N LEU A 148 -4.57 6.54 -26.86
CA LEU A 148 -4.14 6.01 -25.58
C LEU A 148 -4.80 6.75 -24.40
N ILE A 149 -4.83 8.09 -24.43
CA ILE A 149 -5.48 8.91 -23.40
C ILE A 149 -6.97 8.54 -23.27
N LEU A 150 -7.70 8.48 -24.39
CA LEU A 150 -9.14 8.18 -24.36
C LEU A 150 -9.42 6.76 -23.86
N ALA A 151 -8.65 5.78 -24.35
CA ALA A 151 -8.83 4.39 -23.97
C ALA A 151 -8.45 4.13 -22.50
N ALA A 152 -7.37 4.75 -22.03
CA ALA A 152 -6.91 4.63 -20.66
C ALA A 152 -7.85 5.35 -19.67
N ALA A 153 -8.36 6.53 -20.02
CA ALA A 153 -9.38 7.23 -19.24
C ALA A 153 -10.63 6.35 -19.05
N LYS A 154 -11.16 5.79 -20.14
CA LYS A 154 -12.32 4.89 -20.11
C LYS A 154 -12.05 3.64 -19.27
N LYS A 155 -10.85 3.05 -19.38
CA LYS A 155 -10.49 1.85 -18.63
C LYS A 155 -10.34 2.11 -17.13
N ALA A 156 -9.74 3.24 -16.76
CA ALA A 156 -9.48 3.60 -15.38
C ALA A 156 -10.69 4.24 -14.69
N GLY A 157 -11.68 4.71 -15.44
CA GLY A 157 -12.85 5.42 -14.91
C GLY A 157 -12.54 6.87 -14.51
N CYS A 158 -11.51 7.48 -15.10
CA CYS A 158 -11.13 8.87 -14.85
C CYS A 158 -11.46 9.80 -16.03
N SER A 159 -11.35 11.11 -15.82
CA SER A 159 -11.59 12.08 -16.88
C SER A 159 -10.48 12.05 -17.94
N LYS A 160 -10.78 12.52 -19.16
CA LYS A 160 -9.77 12.70 -20.21
C LYS A 160 -8.62 13.59 -19.72
N GLN A 161 -8.93 14.68 -19.02
CA GLN A 161 -7.93 15.60 -18.47
C GLN A 161 -7.02 14.89 -17.47
N THR A 162 -7.60 14.11 -16.55
CA THR A 162 -6.84 13.32 -15.58
C THR A 162 -5.89 12.35 -16.27
N SER A 163 -6.36 11.65 -17.31
CA SER A 163 -5.52 10.76 -18.10
C SER A 163 -4.41 11.50 -18.87
N THR A 164 -4.66 12.72 -19.34
CA THR A 164 -3.61 13.56 -19.95
C THR A 164 -2.54 13.88 -18.93
N ASN A 165 -2.93 14.36 -17.74
CA ASN A 165 -2.00 14.73 -16.68
C ASN A 165 -1.13 13.52 -16.24
N TYR A 166 -1.73 12.33 -16.11
CA TYR A 166 -0.97 11.11 -15.81
C TYR A 166 0.04 10.79 -16.90
N LEU A 167 -0.37 10.87 -18.16
CA LEU A 167 0.53 10.58 -19.27
C LEU A 167 1.70 11.58 -19.32
N GLU A 168 1.45 12.86 -19.08
CA GLU A 168 2.50 13.88 -19.02
C GLU A 168 3.55 13.59 -17.93
N VAL A 169 3.11 13.14 -16.75
CA VAL A 169 4.01 12.71 -15.66
C VAL A 169 4.82 11.49 -16.10
N GLU A 170 4.16 10.49 -16.68
CA GLU A 170 4.77 9.21 -17.08
C GLU A 170 5.60 9.28 -18.37
N THR A 171 5.53 10.39 -19.12
CA THR A 171 6.39 10.70 -20.27
C THR A 171 7.40 11.81 -19.98
N SER A 172 7.41 12.37 -18.77
CA SER A 172 8.32 13.43 -18.37
C SER A 172 9.78 12.97 -18.41
N ASP A 173 10.73 13.91 -18.36
CA ASP A 173 12.17 13.61 -18.30
C ASP A 173 12.65 13.16 -16.92
N ALA A 174 11.73 12.83 -16.01
CA ALA A 174 12.08 12.27 -14.73
C ALA A 174 12.84 10.93 -14.91
N PRO A 175 13.86 10.65 -14.06
CA PRO A 175 14.66 9.43 -14.17
C PRO A 175 13.86 8.13 -13.99
N ASN A 176 12.66 8.21 -13.42
CA ASN A 176 11.78 7.05 -13.20
C ASN A 176 10.68 6.91 -14.27
N SER A 177 10.65 7.81 -15.26
CA SER A 177 9.70 7.76 -16.37
C SER A 177 10.01 6.55 -17.25
N ILE A 178 9.02 5.68 -17.46
CA ILE A 178 9.20 4.45 -18.27
C ILE A 178 8.69 4.61 -19.71
N LEU A 179 8.01 5.70 -20.01
CA LEU A 179 7.47 6.00 -21.34
C LEU A 179 8.17 7.22 -21.93
N ARG A 180 8.14 7.32 -23.26
CA ARG A 180 8.53 8.54 -23.98
C ARG A 180 7.51 8.85 -25.07
N GLU A 181 7.31 10.14 -25.31
CA GLU A 181 6.60 10.65 -26.47
C GLU A 181 7.57 10.78 -27.63
N MET A 182 7.15 10.33 -28.82
CA MET A 182 7.86 10.57 -30.07
C MET A 182 6.86 10.95 -31.17
N VAL A 183 7.39 11.38 -32.30
CA VAL A 183 6.60 11.64 -33.51
C VAL A 183 6.90 10.51 -34.49
N ASP A 184 5.84 9.90 -35.05
CA ASP A 184 5.98 8.88 -36.09
C ASP A 184 6.18 9.50 -37.49
N ASP A 185 6.38 8.66 -38.51
CA ASP A 185 6.65 9.09 -39.88
C ASP A 185 5.46 9.86 -40.50
N ASP A 186 4.25 9.68 -39.97
CA ASP A 186 3.03 10.36 -40.37
C ASP A 186 2.80 11.69 -39.62
N GLY A 187 3.72 12.07 -38.72
CA GLY A 187 3.63 13.29 -37.94
C GLY A 187 2.72 13.18 -36.70
N ASN A 188 2.27 11.98 -36.34
CA ASN A 188 1.45 11.76 -35.16
C ASN A 188 2.31 11.57 -33.91
N LYS A 189 1.79 12.06 -32.77
CA LYS A 189 2.41 11.83 -31.46
C LYS A 189 2.08 10.41 -30.99
N VAL A 190 3.09 9.58 -30.81
CA VAL A 190 2.96 8.21 -30.31
C VAL A 190 3.73 8.04 -29.00
N ILE A 191 3.25 7.13 -28.17
CA ILE A 191 3.86 6.76 -26.88
C ILE A 191 4.50 5.39 -27.03
N ILE A 192 5.77 5.30 -26.61
CA ILE A 192 6.56 4.07 -26.61
C ILE A 192 7.25 3.87 -25.25
N PHE A 193 7.79 2.68 -25.01
CA PHE A 193 8.69 2.48 -23.86
C PHE A 193 10.01 3.23 -24.07
N ARG A 194 10.57 3.76 -22.97
CA ARG A 194 11.98 4.11 -22.95
C ARG A 194 12.78 2.81 -23.00
N GLU A 195 13.69 2.73 -23.96
CA GLU A 195 14.70 1.67 -23.96
C GLU A 195 15.62 1.95 -22.77
N ASN A 196 15.80 0.95 -21.90
CA ASN A 196 16.80 1.04 -20.85
C ASN A 196 18.17 1.03 -21.54
N SER A 197 18.86 2.17 -21.53
CA SER A 197 20.28 2.26 -21.86
C SER A 197 21.12 1.46 -20.87
#